data_AF-A0A3B9JCN2-F1
#
_entry.id   AF-A0A3B9JCN2-F1
#
_cell.length_a   1.000
_cell.length_b   1.000
_cell.length_c   1.000
_cell.angle_alpha   90.00
_cell.angle_beta   90.00
_cell.angle_gamma   90.00
#
_symmetry.space_group_name_H-M   'P 1'
#
loop_
_entity.id
_entity.type
_entity.pdbx_description
1 polymer ?
#
loop_
_entity_poly.entity_id
_entity_poly.type
_entity_poly.pdbx_seq_one_letter_code
_entity_poly.pdbx_strand_id
1 'polypeptide(L)'
;LQTAVLEGKKQTVLAYKNNKLPKFVVLELQENAIDKAMPREQEQPLMIEKKLLEAPTASDFRGDVSERKGVEGLEVLDDVTMLVVPDLMTTMPGEKLNIDMVKSVQSMMISHCERMGDRVAILDAPPDLTPQEVKKWRMDIAGFDSSYAAMYYPWVKVMDPSAEQMVNMPSSGHVAGLWARNDNTRGVHKAPANEVLQGVIGLAYQVTKGEQDTLNPIGVNCVRSFPGRGIRVWGARTLSSDPAWRYINVRRLFNYVEKSIENGTQWVVFEPNNRKLWARVNRDVSSFLRMVWRDGALFGSAPSEAFYVKCDDELNPPESRDLGRLVIEIGLAPVKPAEFVIFRISQWAGPGSE
;
A
#
# COMPACT_ATOMS: atom_id res chain seq x y z
N LEU A 1 -13.73 31.40 -22.93
CA LEU A 1 -14.47 32.66 -23.20
C LEU A 1 -15.96 32.32 -23.22
N GLN A 2 -16.73 32.84 -22.27
CA GLN A 2 -18.19 32.87 -22.36
C GLN A 2 -18.59 34.33 -22.57
N THR A 3 -19.35 34.60 -23.63
CA THR A 3 -19.87 35.92 -23.94
C THR A 3 -21.32 35.95 -23.51
N ALA A 4 -21.67 36.80 -22.54
CA ALA A 4 -23.05 37.05 -22.15
C ALA A 4 -23.35 38.54 -22.35
N VAL A 5 -24.55 38.84 -22.84
CA VAL A 5 -25.04 40.21 -23.02
C VAL A 5 -26.00 40.52 -21.88
N LEU A 6 -25.62 41.47 -21.04
CA LEU A 6 -26.49 42.07 -20.02
C LEU A 6 -26.51 43.58 -20.26
N GLU A 7 -27.71 44.17 -20.30
CA GLU A 7 -27.95 45.61 -20.41
C GLU A 7 -27.29 46.31 -21.63
N GLY A 8 -27.28 45.65 -22.79
CA GLY A 8 -26.91 46.30 -24.06
C GLY A 8 -25.42 46.62 -24.24
N LYS A 9 -24.54 46.23 -23.31
CA LYS A 9 -23.08 46.33 -23.46
C LYS A 9 -22.45 44.92 -23.53
N LYS A 10 -21.62 44.66 -24.54
CA LYS A 10 -20.85 43.41 -24.66
C LYS A 10 -19.73 43.39 -23.61
N GLN A 11 -19.84 42.55 -22.59
CA GLN A 11 -18.75 42.28 -21.65
C GLN A 11 -18.06 40.96 -22.00
N THR A 12 -16.74 41.01 -22.16
CA THR A 12 -15.90 39.83 -22.43
C THR A 12 -15.17 39.44 -21.16
N VAL A 13 -15.43 38.24 -20.65
CA VAL A 13 -14.77 37.72 -19.44
C VAL A 13 -13.50 36.97 -19.83
N LEU A 14 -12.34 37.50 -19.45
CA LEU A 14 -11.02 36.89 -19.61
C LEU A 14 -10.54 36.32 -18.26
N ALA A 15 -10.25 35.02 -18.21
CA ALA A 15 -9.57 34.41 -17.08
C ALA A 15 -8.06 34.44 -17.32
N TYR A 16 -7.30 35.03 -16.40
CA TYR A 16 -5.83 35.04 -16.43
C TYR A 16 -5.29 34.14 -15.32
N LYS A 17 -4.19 33.43 -15.60
CA LYS A 17 -3.53 32.53 -14.64
C LYS A 17 -2.41 33.28 -13.92
N ASN A 18 -2.57 33.46 -12.61
CA ASN A 18 -1.48 33.71 -11.67
C ASN A 18 -1.77 32.88 -10.40
N ASN A 19 -0.76 32.60 -9.58
CA ASN A 19 -0.79 31.70 -8.42
C ASN A 19 -1.66 32.20 -7.23
N LYS A 20 -2.80 32.85 -7.50
CA LYS A 20 -3.82 33.26 -6.53
C LYS A 20 -5.21 32.87 -7.05
N LEU A 21 -6.19 32.75 -6.14
CA LEU A 21 -7.59 32.48 -6.44
C LEU A 21 -8.10 33.42 -7.56
N PRO A 22 -8.80 32.90 -8.59
CA PRO A 22 -9.21 33.69 -9.75
C PRO A 22 -10.15 34.82 -9.33
N LYS A 23 -9.81 36.06 -9.68
CA LYS A 23 -10.67 37.24 -9.53
C LYS A 23 -11.13 37.69 -10.91
N PHE A 24 -12.43 37.91 -11.06
CA PHE A 24 -13.00 38.51 -12.25
C PHE A 24 -12.68 40.01 -12.28
N VAL A 25 -12.09 40.48 -13.37
CA VAL A 25 -11.86 41.91 -13.61
C VAL A 25 -12.75 42.31 -14.77
N VAL A 26 -13.63 43.28 -14.54
CA VAL A 26 -14.50 43.84 -15.58
C VAL A 26 -13.72 44.95 -16.29
N LEU A 27 -13.42 44.75 -17.56
CA LEU A 27 -12.80 45.77 -18.41
C LEU A 27 -13.90 46.40 -19.28
N GLU A 28 -14.20 47.69 -19.08
CA GLU A 28 -15.01 48.45 -20.03
C GLU A 28 -14.13 48.85 -21.22
N LEU A 29 -14.41 48.27 -22.39
CA LEU A 29 -13.75 48.62 -23.64
C LEU A 29 -14.71 49.41 -24.53
N GLN A 30 -14.27 50.55 -25.07
CA GLN A 30 -15.01 51.29 -26.09
C GLN A 30 -15.03 50.51 -27.41
N GLU A 31 -16.16 50.59 -28.12
CA GLU A 31 -16.64 49.63 -29.15
C GLU A 31 -15.73 49.36 -30.37
N ASN A 32 -14.62 50.08 -30.54
CA ASN A 32 -13.74 49.94 -31.72
C ASN A 32 -12.28 49.57 -31.41
N ALA A 33 -11.96 49.11 -30.19
CA ALA A 33 -10.58 48.82 -29.78
C ALA A 33 -10.24 47.32 -29.66
N ILE A 34 -11.16 46.40 -29.92
CA ILE A 34 -10.91 44.96 -29.72
C ILE A 34 -9.90 44.43 -30.75
N ASP A 35 -10.03 44.82 -32.02
CA ASP A 35 -9.15 44.32 -33.09
C ASP A 35 -7.72 44.88 -33.06
N LYS A 36 -7.51 46.03 -32.40
CA LYS A 36 -6.19 46.67 -32.26
C LYS A 36 -5.48 46.33 -30.94
N ALA A 37 -6.20 45.82 -29.95
CA ALA A 37 -5.64 45.47 -28.63
C ALA A 37 -5.29 43.98 -28.49
N MET A 38 -5.64 43.13 -29.46
CA MET A 38 -5.21 41.73 -29.46
C MET A 38 -3.75 41.64 -29.94
N PRO A 39 -2.80 41.17 -29.10
CA PRO A 39 -1.47 40.82 -29.57
C PRO A 39 -1.59 39.57 -30.45
N ARG A 40 -1.72 39.78 -31.77
CA ARG A 40 -1.79 38.70 -32.77
C ARG A 40 -0.54 37.80 -32.77
N GLU A 41 0.57 38.26 -32.19
CA GLU A 41 1.81 37.49 -32.03
C GLU A 41 1.80 36.51 -30.84
N GLN A 42 0.74 36.47 -30.02
CA GLN A 42 0.66 35.58 -28.85
C GLN A 42 -0.52 34.60 -28.88
N GLU A 43 -1.15 34.41 -30.04
CA GLU A 43 -1.98 33.23 -30.26
C GLU A 43 -1.06 32.02 -30.50
N GLN A 44 -0.50 31.48 -29.41
CA GLN A 44 -0.08 30.08 -29.46
C GLN A 44 -1.36 29.26 -29.50
N PRO A 45 -1.65 28.52 -30.58
CA PRO A 45 -2.68 27.51 -30.49
C PRO A 45 -2.27 26.60 -29.33
N LEU A 46 -3.19 26.30 -28.42
CA LEU A 46 -3.06 25.21 -27.45
C LEU A 46 -3.10 23.88 -28.22
N MET A 47 -2.14 23.70 -29.13
CA MET A 47 -1.70 22.39 -29.57
C MET A 47 -0.98 21.82 -28.37
N ILE A 48 -1.74 21.28 -27.43
CA ILE A 48 -1.21 20.24 -26.56
C ILE A 48 -0.85 19.14 -27.56
N GLU A 49 0.40 19.12 -28.02
CA GLU A 49 0.95 17.95 -28.66
C GLU A 49 0.67 16.83 -27.67
N LYS A 50 -0.29 15.95 -28.00
CA LYS A 50 -0.38 14.63 -27.38
C LYS A 50 0.84 13.87 -27.86
N LYS A 51 2.02 14.31 -27.43
CA LYS A 51 3.24 13.53 -27.54
C LYS A 51 3.00 12.38 -26.60
N LEU A 52 2.54 11.27 -27.17
CA LEU A 52 2.44 10.00 -26.46
C LEU A 52 3.81 9.80 -25.83
N LEU A 53 3.84 9.78 -24.50
CA LEU A 53 5.06 9.45 -23.78
C LEU A 53 5.49 8.05 -24.26
N GLU A 54 6.79 7.87 -24.47
CA GLU A 54 7.32 6.56 -24.81
C GLU A 54 6.94 5.55 -23.72
N ALA A 55 6.73 4.30 -24.12
CA ALA A 55 6.40 3.25 -23.16
C ALA A 55 7.50 3.16 -22.09
N PRO A 56 7.14 3.21 -20.80
CA PRO A 56 8.14 3.18 -19.74
C PRO A 56 8.87 1.84 -19.75
N THR A 57 10.19 1.91 -19.59
CA THR A 57 11.04 0.73 -19.48
C THR A 57 11.16 0.29 -18.02
N ALA A 58 11.64 -0.95 -17.80
CA ALA A 58 11.96 -1.41 -16.44
C ALA A 58 12.97 -0.50 -15.71
N SER A 59 13.85 0.18 -16.46
CA SER A 59 14.80 1.16 -15.92
C SER A 59 14.09 2.39 -15.36
N ASP A 60 13.03 2.86 -16.03
CA ASP A 60 12.27 4.04 -15.59
C ASP A 60 11.49 3.77 -14.30
N PHE A 61 10.94 2.55 -14.18
CA PHE A 61 10.30 2.11 -12.94
C PHE A 61 11.29 1.96 -11.78
N ARG A 62 12.51 1.47 -12.05
CA ARG A 62 13.56 1.39 -11.04
C ARG A 62 13.99 2.80 -10.60
N GLY A 63 14.35 3.64 -11.58
CA GLY A 63 14.87 4.98 -11.35
C GLY A 63 16.22 4.98 -10.63
N ASP A 64 16.50 6.08 -9.94
CA ASP A 64 17.78 6.35 -9.27
C ASP A 64 17.55 7.18 -8.00
N VAL A 65 18.33 6.88 -6.95
CA VAL A 65 18.24 7.55 -5.64
C VAL A 65 18.68 9.01 -5.72
N SER A 66 19.77 9.29 -6.44
CA SER A 66 20.36 10.63 -6.58
C SER A 66 19.44 11.56 -7.35
N GLU A 67 18.80 11.04 -8.40
CA GLU A 67 17.81 11.78 -9.20
C GLU A 67 16.41 11.79 -8.57
N ARG A 68 16.19 11.04 -7.49
CA ARG A 68 14.88 10.85 -6.83
C ARG A 68 13.79 10.39 -7.80
N LYS A 69 14.14 9.42 -8.64
CA LYS A 69 13.25 8.84 -9.66
C LYS A 69 12.90 7.40 -9.34
N GLY A 70 11.75 6.95 -9.85
CA GLY A 70 11.30 5.56 -9.74
C GLY A 70 11.14 5.09 -8.30
N VAL A 71 11.18 3.77 -8.12
CA VAL A 71 11.07 3.13 -6.81
C VAL A 71 12.29 3.41 -5.94
N GLU A 72 13.50 3.45 -6.51
CA GLU A 72 14.73 3.72 -5.77
C GLU A 72 14.75 5.13 -5.16
N GLY A 73 14.14 6.12 -5.83
CA GLY A 73 13.97 7.46 -5.28
C GLY A 73 13.14 7.53 -3.99
N LEU A 74 12.34 6.51 -3.68
CA LEU A 74 11.56 6.43 -2.44
C LEU A 74 12.40 6.04 -1.22
N GLU A 75 13.67 5.66 -1.40
CA GLU A 75 14.59 5.36 -0.30
C GLU A 75 14.85 6.58 0.59
N VAL A 76 14.81 7.79 0.01
CA VAL A 76 15.02 9.05 0.74
C VAL A 76 13.83 9.41 1.64
N LEU A 77 12.70 8.72 1.49
CA LEU A 77 11.47 8.98 2.24
C LEU A 77 11.28 7.93 3.33
N ASP A 78 11.33 8.38 4.58
CA ASP A 78 11.17 7.54 5.78
C ASP A 78 9.72 7.12 6.05
N ASP A 79 8.74 7.85 5.52
CA ASP A 79 7.32 7.67 5.85
C ASP A 79 6.57 6.72 4.90
N VAL A 80 7.28 6.14 3.91
CA VAL A 80 6.66 5.25 2.93
C VAL A 80 6.48 3.88 3.57
N THR A 81 5.22 3.48 3.81
CA THR A 81 4.89 2.17 4.41
C THR A 81 4.42 1.13 3.39
N MET A 82 4.10 1.55 2.17
CA MET A 82 3.45 0.73 1.14
C MET A 82 3.94 1.13 -0.24
N LEU A 83 4.19 0.14 -1.09
CA LEU A 83 4.65 0.35 -2.46
C LEU A 83 3.67 -0.26 -3.46
N VAL A 84 3.22 0.53 -4.43
CA VAL A 84 2.27 0.10 -5.46
C VAL A 84 2.62 0.72 -6.79
N VAL A 85 2.54 -0.07 -7.86
CA VAL A 85 2.71 0.41 -9.25
C VAL A 85 1.55 -0.12 -10.10
N PRO A 86 0.36 0.50 -10.03
CA PRO A 86 -0.81 0.03 -10.79
C PRO A 86 -0.56 0.08 -12.31
N ASP A 87 0.12 1.14 -12.78
CA ASP A 87 0.34 1.39 -14.21
C ASP A 87 1.29 0.38 -14.88
N LEU A 88 2.02 -0.42 -14.09
CA LEU A 88 2.82 -1.54 -14.60
C LEU A 88 1.99 -2.54 -15.40
N MET A 89 0.71 -2.64 -15.03
CA MET A 89 -0.23 -3.59 -15.59
C MET A 89 -1.00 -3.06 -16.80
N THR A 90 -0.93 -1.75 -17.06
CA THR A 90 -1.57 -1.12 -18.21
C THR A 90 -0.67 -1.16 -19.43
N THR A 91 -1.23 -1.53 -20.57
CA THR A 91 -0.58 -1.42 -21.88
C THR A 91 -1.24 -0.38 -22.76
N MET A 92 -0.51 0.11 -23.77
CA MET A 92 -1.11 0.92 -24.82
C MET A 92 -2.14 0.09 -25.61
N PRO A 93 -3.20 0.70 -26.14
CA PRO A 93 -4.19 0.00 -26.95
C PRO A 93 -3.53 -0.74 -28.13
N GLY A 94 -3.71 -2.07 -28.19
CA GLY A 94 -3.15 -2.94 -29.24
C GLY A 94 -1.84 -3.62 -28.86
N GLU A 95 -1.22 -3.29 -27.73
CA GLU A 95 0.00 -3.93 -27.24
C GLU A 95 -0.30 -4.98 -26.17
N LYS A 96 0.46 -6.08 -26.23
CA LYS A 96 0.42 -7.13 -25.21
C LYS A 96 1.30 -6.74 -24.03
N LEU A 97 0.84 -7.10 -22.83
CA LEU A 97 1.62 -6.90 -21.61
C LEU A 97 2.92 -7.69 -21.68
N ASN A 98 4.03 -6.98 -21.50
CA ASN A 98 5.34 -7.62 -21.41
C ASN A 98 5.49 -8.27 -20.03
N ILE A 99 5.25 -9.58 -19.99
CA ILE A 99 5.27 -10.39 -18.77
C ILE A 99 6.65 -10.36 -18.09
N ASP A 100 7.74 -10.34 -18.86
CA ASP A 100 9.10 -10.27 -18.32
C ASP A 100 9.37 -8.92 -17.65
N MET A 101 8.83 -7.84 -18.23
CA MET A 101 8.88 -6.51 -17.61
C MET A 101 8.11 -6.48 -16.29
N VAL A 102 6.89 -7.03 -16.27
CA VAL A 102 6.08 -7.12 -15.05
C VAL A 102 6.85 -7.88 -13.97
N LYS A 103 7.42 -9.05 -14.31
CA LYS A 103 8.22 -9.83 -13.36
C LYS A 103 9.42 -9.02 -12.85
N SER A 104 10.16 -8.38 -13.74
CA SER A 104 11.35 -7.59 -13.38
C SER A 104 11.02 -6.44 -12.43
N VAL A 105 9.96 -5.67 -12.72
CA VAL A 105 9.53 -4.56 -11.87
C VAL A 105 8.98 -5.04 -10.53
N GLN A 106 8.18 -6.11 -10.51
CA GLN A 106 7.69 -6.71 -9.26
C GLN A 106 8.82 -7.26 -8.39
N SER A 107 9.82 -7.93 -8.99
CA SER A 107 11.02 -8.36 -8.26
C SER A 107 11.78 -7.17 -7.66
N MET A 108 11.92 -6.09 -8.41
CA MET A 108 12.57 -4.87 -7.93
C MET A 108 11.78 -4.22 -6.78
N MET A 109 10.45 -4.15 -6.87
CA MET A 109 9.60 -3.68 -5.77
C MET A 109 9.79 -4.52 -4.50
N ILE A 110 9.86 -5.84 -4.63
CA ILE A 110 10.10 -6.76 -3.50
C ILE A 110 11.47 -6.47 -2.88
N SER A 111 12.53 -6.45 -3.71
CA SER A 111 13.89 -6.22 -3.23
C SER A 111 14.07 -4.86 -2.55
N HIS A 112 13.39 -3.82 -3.03
CA HIS A 112 13.36 -2.52 -2.35
C HIS A 112 12.68 -2.64 -0.98
N CYS A 113 11.52 -3.29 -0.90
CA CYS A 113 10.81 -3.46 0.37
C CYS A 113 11.59 -4.31 1.40
N GLU A 114 12.28 -5.36 0.93
CA GLU A 114 13.14 -6.19 1.77
C GLU A 114 14.35 -5.44 2.31
N ARG A 115 14.96 -4.58 1.50
CA ARG A 115 16.11 -3.76 1.89
C ARG A 115 15.73 -2.68 2.91
N MET A 116 14.59 -2.01 2.70
CA MET A 116 14.13 -0.94 3.59
C MET A 116 13.53 -1.47 4.90
N GLY A 117 12.87 -2.63 4.87
CA GLY A 117 12.32 -3.28 6.07
C GLY A 117 11.07 -2.62 6.67
N ASP A 118 10.74 -1.39 6.28
CA ASP A 118 9.63 -0.59 6.83
C ASP A 118 8.35 -0.63 5.96
N ARG A 119 8.43 -1.15 4.73
CA ARG A 119 7.36 -1.09 3.73
C ARG A 119 7.01 -2.43 3.09
N VAL A 120 5.79 -2.56 2.58
CA VAL A 120 5.30 -3.79 1.93
C VAL A 120 4.77 -3.48 0.53
N ALA A 121 5.18 -4.29 -0.45
CA ALA A 121 4.72 -4.19 -1.83
C ALA A 121 3.34 -4.82 -2.00
N ILE A 122 2.41 -4.09 -2.64
CA ILE A 122 1.14 -4.65 -3.11
C ILE A 122 1.29 -4.93 -4.60
N LEU A 123 1.18 -6.20 -4.96
CA LEU A 123 1.33 -6.70 -6.31
C LEU A 123 -0.04 -7.10 -6.87
N ASP A 124 -0.25 -6.89 -8.16
CA ASP A 124 -1.38 -7.45 -8.89
C ASP A 124 -0.95 -8.68 -9.69
N ALA A 125 -1.89 -9.61 -9.86
CA ALA A 125 -1.78 -10.61 -10.92
C ALA A 125 -1.98 -9.94 -12.30
N PRO A 126 -1.33 -10.45 -13.37
CA PRO A 126 -1.56 -9.97 -14.73
C PRO A 126 -3.06 -10.00 -15.13
N PRO A 127 -3.48 -9.15 -16.09
CA PRO A 127 -4.87 -9.06 -16.52
C PRO A 127 -5.36 -10.35 -17.16
N ASP A 128 -6.67 -10.56 -17.12
CA ASP A 128 -7.39 -11.60 -17.84
C ASP A 128 -6.93 -13.05 -17.60
N LEU A 129 -6.16 -13.30 -16.55
CA LEU A 129 -5.76 -14.65 -16.14
C LEU A 129 -6.88 -15.38 -15.40
N THR A 130 -7.05 -16.65 -15.73
CA THR A 130 -7.86 -17.60 -14.95
C THR A 130 -7.17 -17.96 -13.63
N PRO A 131 -7.90 -18.47 -12.63
CA PRO A 131 -7.30 -18.89 -11.35
C PRO A 131 -6.16 -19.89 -11.49
N GLN A 132 -6.24 -20.81 -12.46
CA GLN A 132 -5.17 -21.77 -12.74
C GLN A 132 -3.92 -21.10 -13.32
N GLU A 133 -4.10 -20.12 -14.20
CA GLU A 133 -3.00 -19.34 -14.76
C GLU A 133 -2.37 -18.41 -13.72
N VAL A 134 -3.17 -17.83 -12.81
CA VAL A 134 -2.64 -17.06 -11.68
C VAL A 134 -1.81 -17.95 -10.76
N LYS A 135 -2.25 -19.18 -10.51
CA LYS A 135 -1.45 -20.16 -9.77
C LYS A 135 -0.13 -20.45 -10.48
N LYS A 136 -0.14 -20.68 -11.79
CA LYS A 136 1.06 -20.88 -12.60
C LYS A 136 1.98 -19.64 -12.58
N TRP A 137 1.40 -18.45 -12.71
CA TRP A 137 2.12 -17.18 -12.59
C TRP A 137 2.82 -17.08 -11.25
N ARG A 138 2.07 -17.28 -10.15
CA ARG A 138 2.58 -17.19 -8.79
C ARG A 138 3.68 -18.19 -8.48
N MET A 139 3.51 -19.45 -8.89
CA MET A 139 4.40 -20.56 -8.51
C MET A 139 5.58 -20.74 -9.46
N ASP A 140 5.34 -20.70 -10.78
CA ASP A 140 6.32 -21.15 -11.77
C ASP A 140 7.00 -19.97 -12.48
N ILE A 141 6.24 -18.92 -12.80
CA ILE A 141 6.75 -17.81 -13.62
C ILE A 141 7.39 -16.74 -12.74
N ALA A 142 6.65 -16.18 -11.78
CA ALA A 142 7.13 -15.17 -10.86
C ALA A 142 8.04 -15.79 -9.80
N GLY A 143 7.58 -16.86 -9.14
CA GLY A 143 8.38 -17.62 -8.17
C GLY A 143 8.82 -16.82 -6.94
N PHE A 144 8.09 -15.76 -6.57
CA PHE A 144 8.48 -14.88 -5.46
C PHE A 144 8.32 -15.57 -4.11
N ASP A 145 9.27 -15.38 -3.20
CA ASP A 145 9.14 -15.79 -1.79
C ASP A 145 9.58 -14.62 -0.93
N SER A 146 8.61 -13.86 -0.43
CA SER A 146 8.89 -12.70 0.40
C SER A 146 7.74 -12.39 1.34
N SER A 147 8.09 -12.06 2.58
CA SER A 147 7.14 -11.54 3.55
C SER A 147 6.79 -10.07 3.32
N TYR A 148 7.59 -9.35 2.52
CA TYR A 148 7.41 -7.93 2.22
C TYR A 148 6.58 -7.69 0.95
N ALA A 149 5.84 -8.69 0.48
CA ALA A 149 4.91 -8.55 -0.62
C ALA A 149 3.61 -9.30 -0.41
N ALA A 150 2.54 -8.77 -0.99
CA ALA A 150 1.21 -9.38 -1.03
C ALA A 150 0.64 -9.27 -2.45
N MET A 151 0.18 -10.39 -3.01
CA MET A 151 -0.43 -10.41 -4.35
C MET A 151 -1.95 -10.42 -4.25
N TYR A 152 -2.60 -9.64 -5.11
CA TYR A 152 -4.06 -9.55 -5.19
C TYR A 152 -4.57 -9.97 -6.57
N TYR A 153 -5.72 -10.63 -6.55
CA TYR A 153 -6.45 -11.11 -7.72
C TYR A 153 -7.94 -11.14 -7.38
N PRO A 154 -8.89 -10.92 -8.29
CA PRO A 154 -8.73 -10.44 -9.66
C PRO A 154 -8.74 -8.92 -9.72
N TRP A 155 -8.60 -8.40 -10.94
CA TRP A 155 -8.83 -6.99 -11.25
C TRP A 155 -10.26 -6.57 -10.94
N VAL A 156 -10.41 -5.28 -10.68
CA VAL A 156 -11.68 -4.66 -10.29
C VAL A 156 -12.26 -3.86 -11.46
N LYS A 157 -13.58 -3.73 -11.49
CA LYS A 157 -14.30 -2.86 -12.42
C LYS A 157 -14.66 -1.56 -11.73
N VAL A 158 -14.32 -0.46 -12.36
CA VAL A 158 -14.62 0.89 -11.90
C VAL A 158 -15.29 1.69 -13.03
N MET A 159 -16.09 2.67 -12.66
CA MET A 159 -16.65 3.65 -13.59
C MET A 159 -15.59 4.72 -13.84
N ASP A 160 -15.09 4.84 -15.06
CA ASP A 160 -14.18 5.93 -15.43
C ASP A 160 -15.00 7.22 -15.60
N PRO A 161 -14.82 8.25 -14.77
CA PRO A 161 -15.57 9.50 -14.89
C PRO A 161 -15.18 10.31 -16.13
N SER A 162 -14.03 10.04 -16.74
CA SER A 162 -13.56 10.75 -17.94
C SER A 162 -14.10 10.14 -19.24
N ALA A 163 -14.23 8.81 -19.28
CA ALA A 163 -14.71 8.06 -20.44
C ALA A 163 -16.19 7.66 -20.34
N GLU A 164 -16.83 7.85 -19.18
CA GLU A 164 -18.19 7.38 -18.85
C GLU A 164 -18.40 5.88 -19.12
N GLN A 165 -17.32 5.09 -19.05
CA GLN A 165 -17.32 3.66 -19.34
C GLN A 165 -16.76 2.85 -18.18
N MET A 166 -17.20 1.59 -18.11
CA MET A 166 -16.65 0.64 -17.14
C MET A 166 -15.31 0.14 -17.65
N VAL A 167 -14.27 0.32 -16.84
CA VAL A 167 -12.91 -0.13 -17.15
C VAL A 167 -12.44 -1.15 -16.10
N ASN A 168 -11.70 -2.15 -16.57
CA ASN A 168 -10.98 -3.05 -15.67
C ASN A 168 -9.70 -2.34 -15.22
N MET A 169 -9.43 -2.36 -13.91
CA MET A 169 -8.23 -1.76 -13.33
C MET A 169 -7.58 -2.75 -12.34
N PRO A 170 -6.25 -2.71 -12.19
CA PRO A 170 -5.57 -3.45 -11.14
C PRO A 170 -6.15 -3.13 -9.76
N SER A 171 -6.18 -4.13 -8.89
CA SER A 171 -6.81 -4.03 -7.58
C SER A 171 -5.95 -3.31 -6.53
N SER A 172 -4.63 -3.29 -6.73
CA SER A 172 -3.65 -2.83 -5.76
C SER A 172 -3.87 -1.40 -5.26
N GLY A 173 -4.23 -0.46 -6.13
CA GLY A 173 -4.52 0.92 -5.73
C GLY A 173 -5.70 1.03 -4.76
N HIS A 174 -6.78 0.29 -5.03
CA HIS A 174 -7.96 0.23 -4.15
C HIS A 174 -7.63 -0.48 -2.83
N VAL A 175 -6.83 -1.55 -2.91
CA VAL A 175 -6.36 -2.29 -1.74
C VAL A 175 -5.47 -1.41 -0.86
N ALA A 176 -4.64 -0.55 -1.44
CA ALA A 176 -3.81 0.38 -0.69
C ALA A 176 -4.66 1.36 0.12
N GLY A 177 -5.71 1.92 -0.49
CA GLY A 177 -6.70 2.73 0.22
C GLY A 177 -7.43 1.96 1.32
N LEU A 178 -7.73 0.67 1.09
CA LEU A 178 -8.33 -0.19 2.10
C LEU A 178 -7.39 -0.45 3.28
N TRP A 179 -6.10 -0.68 3.04
CA TRP A 179 -5.12 -0.84 4.12
C TRP A 179 -5.04 0.42 4.97
N ALA A 180 -4.92 1.60 4.35
CA ALA A 180 -4.90 2.87 5.06
C ALA A 180 -6.16 3.08 5.91
N ARG A 181 -7.34 2.76 5.37
CA ARG A 181 -8.60 2.82 6.12
C ARG A 181 -8.62 1.84 7.29
N ASN A 182 -8.19 0.60 7.07
CA ASN A 182 -8.14 -0.44 8.11
C ASN A 182 -7.23 0.00 9.26
N ASP A 183 -6.06 0.54 8.94
CA ASP A 183 -5.11 0.97 9.97
C ASP A 183 -5.64 2.15 10.77
N ASN A 184 -6.23 3.14 10.12
CA ASN A 184 -6.82 4.31 10.79
C ASN A 184 -8.02 3.96 11.70
N THR A 185 -8.76 2.90 11.38
CA THR A 185 -9.99 2.55 12.09
C THR A 185 -9.84 1.42 13.10
N ARG A 186 -8.91 0.49 12.85
CA ARG A 186 -8.74 -0.76 13.63
C ARG A 186 -7.29 -1.03 14.03
N GLY A 187 -6.33 -0.27 13.52
CA GLY A 187 -4.90 -0.49 13.75
C GLY A 187 -4.29 -1.52 12.80
N VAL A 188 -2.96 -1.40 12.61
CA VAL A 188 -2.16 -2.24 11.70
C VAL A 188 -2.21 -3.73 12.04
N HIS A 189 -2.47 -4.07 13.30
CA HIS A 189 -2.56 -5.44 13.79
C HIS A 189 -3.80 -6.18 13.28
N LYS A 190 -4.84 -5.47 12.81
CA LYS A 190 -6.01 -6.08 12.18
C LYS A 190 -5.71 -6.42 10.73
N ALA A 191 -5.89 -7.68 10.35
CA ALA A 191 -5.79 -8.11 8.95
C ALA A 191 -6.72 -7.31 8.03
N PRO A 192 -6.20 -6.73 6.92
CA PRO A 192 -6.98 -5.95 5.94
C PRO A 192 -7.79 -6.87 4.99
N ALA A 193 -8.58 -7.78 5.58
CA ALA A 193 -9.45 -8.71 4.89
C ALA A 193 -10.84 -8.74 5.54
N ASN A 194 -11.82 -9.27 4.79
CA ASN A 194 -13.25 -9.18 5.09
C ASN A 194 -13.78 -7.72 5.09
N GLU A 195 -13.07 -6.84 4.40
CA GLU A 195 -13.34 -5.40 4.29
C GLU A 195 -13.90 -5.06 2.91
N VAL A 196 -14.86 -4.13 2.85
CA VAL A 196 -15.48 -3.69 1.59
C VAL A 196 -14.53 -2.80 0.80
N LEU A 197 -14.34 -3.12 -0.47
CA LEU A 197 -13.56 -2.32 -1.39
C LEU A 197 -14.44 -1.20 -1.97
N GLN A 198 -14.15 0.05 -1.58
CA GLN A 198 -14.94 1.22 -1.98
C GLN A 198 -14.60 1.64 -3.42
N GLY A 199 -15.55 2.28 -4.11
CA GLY A 199 -15.36 2.75 -5.50
C GLY A 199 -15.43 1.63 -6.57
N VAL A 200 -15.53 0.37 -6.15
CA VAL A 200 -15.57 -0.79 -7.05
C VAL A 200 -17.01 -1.21 -7.30
N ILE A 201 -17.38 -1.32 -8.58
CA ILE A 201 -18.73 -1.70 -9.03
C ILE A 201 -18.82 -3.15 -9.50
N GLY A 202 -17.68 -3.79 -9.78
CA GLY A 202 -17.64 -5.17 -10.26
C GLY A 202 -16.25 -5.78 -10.18
N LEU A 203 -16.13 -7.02 -10.62
CA LEU A 203 -14.86 -7.74 -10.74
C LEU A 203 -14.66 -8.16 -12.20
N ALA A 204 -13.41 -8.20 -12.64
CA ALA A 204 -13.03 -8.76 -13.94
C ALA A 204 -13.36 -10.26 -14.00
N TYR A 205 -13.13 -10.96 -12.88
CA TYR A 205 -13.41 -12.39 -12.73
C TYR A 205 -14.16 -12.65 -11.42
N GLN A 206 -15.09 -13.61 -11.40
CA GLN A 206 -15.82 -14.00 -10.18
C GLN A 206 -15.20 -15.25 -9.57
N VAL A 207 -14.29 -15.07 -8.61
CA VAL A 207 -13.59 -16.18 -7.96
C VAL A 207 -14.55 -17.00 -7.09
N THR A 208 -14.63 -18.30 -7.39
CA THR A 208 -15.41 -19.26 -6.62
C THR A 208 -14.70 -19.66 -5.33
N LYS A 209 -15.42 -20.33 -4.43
CA LYS A 209 -14.81 -20.85 -3.18
C LYS A 209 -13.70 -21.87 -3.47
N GLY A 210 -13.96 -22.83 -4.38
CA GLY A 210 -12.99 -23.88 -4.71
C GLY A 210 -11.71 -23.32 -5.33
N GLU A 211 -11.82 -22.32 -6.20
CA GLU A 211 -10.64 -21.65 -6.77
C GLU A 211 -9.84 -20.90 -5.71
N GLN A 212 -10.53 -20.17 -4.83
CA GLN A 212 -9.89 -19.49 -3.70
C GLN A 212 -9.16 -20.49 -2.78
N ASP A 213 -9.75 -21.66 -2.52
CA ASP A 213 -9.14 -22.71 -1.70
C ASP A 213 -7.83 -23.23 -2.32
N THR A 214 -7.60 -23.04 -3.62
CA THR A 214 -6.32 -23.33 -4.30
C THR A 214 -5.33 -22.16 -4.32
N LEU A 215 -5.83 -20.92 -4.38
CA LEU A 215 -5.02 -19.70 -4.51
C LEU A 215 -4.53 -19.16 -3.16
N ASN A 216 -5.35 -19.26 -2.12
CA ASN A 216 -5.02 -18.75 -0.81
C ASN A 216 -3.83 -19.47 -0.14
N PRO A 217 -3.66 -20.82 -0.25
CA PRO A 217 -2.45 -21.54 0.16
C PRO A 217 -1.14 -20.98 -0.36
N ILE A 218 -1.13 -20.42 -1.57
CA ILE A 218 0.07 -19.89 -2.24
C ILE A 218 0.22 -18.36 -2.08
N GLY A 219 -0.54 -17.74 -1.17
CA GLY A 219 -0.41 -16.32 -0.84
C GLY A 219 -1.10 -15.36 -1.81
N VAL A 220 -2.02 -15.85 -2.66
CA VAL A 220 -2.82 -14.99 -3.55
C VAL A 220 -4.10 -14.57 -2.84
N ASN A 221 -4.21 -13.27 -2.55
CA ASN A 221 -5.34 -12.69 -1.84
C ASN A 221 -6.49 -12.38 -2.80
N CYS A 222 -7.59 -13.13 -2.67
CA CYS A 222 -8.71 -13.00 -3.58
C CYS A 222 -9.63 -11.82 -3.22
N VAL A 223 -10.07 -11.03 -4.20
CA VAL A 223 -11.18 -10.07 -4.09
C VAL A 223 -12.44 -10.75 -4.59
N ARG A 224 -13.52 -10.75 -3.79
CA ARG A 224 -14.73 -11.52 -4.06
C ARG A 224 -16.00 -10.70 -3.87
N SER A 225 -16.98 -10.96 -4.72
CA SER A 225 -18.32 -10.41 -4.57
C SER A 225 -19.17 -11.32 -3.68
N PHE A 226 -19.81 -10.74 -2.67
CA PHE A 226 -20.76 -11.44 -1.81
C PHE A 226 -22.14 -10.80 -1.93
N PRO A 227 -23.19 -11.54 -2.32
CA PRO A 227 -24.56 -11.02 -2.38
C PRO A 227 -25.00 -10.38 -1.06
N GLY A 228 -25.62 -9.20 -1.13
CA GLY A 228 -26.06 -8.41 0.04
C GLY A 228 -24.93 -7.84 0.92
N ARG A 229 -23.69 -8.11 0.54
CA ARG A 229 -22.50 -7.87 1.34
C ARG A 229 -21.52 -6.97 0.60
N GLY A 230 -21.52 -6.96 -0.74
CA GLY A 230 -20.64 -6.16 -1.58
C GLY A 230 -19.32 -6.85 -1.91
N ILE A 231 -18.44 -6.14 -2.59
CA ILE A 231 -17.13 -6.63 -3.02
C ILE A 231 -16.13 -6.46 -1.88
N ARG A 232 -15.44 -7.54 -1.52
CA ARG A 232 -14.51 -7.58 -0.39
C ARG A 232 -13.17 -8.17 -0.75
N VAL A 233 -12.13 -7.67 -0.11
CA VAL A 233 -10.85 -8.38 -0.01
C VAL A 233 -11.04 -9.58 0.91
N TRP A 234 -10.65 -10.76 0.45
CA TRP A 234 -10.91 -12.04 1.08
C TRP A 234 -9.64 -12.91 1.20
N GLY A 235 -8.55 -12.25 1.58
CA GLY A 235 -7.25 -12.86 1.90
C GLY A 235 -6.35 -11.83 2.55
N ALA A 236 -5.49 -12.28 3.47
CA ALA A 236 -4.52 -11.41 4.16
C ALA A 236 -3.14 -12.08 4.31
N ARG A 237 -2.72 -12.85 3.30
CA ARG A 237 -1.45 -13.57 3.28
C ARG A 237 -0.38 -12.81 2.50
N THR A 238 0.85 -12.91 2.97
CA THR A 238 2.05 -12.48 2.25
C THR A 238 2.43 -13.55 1.21
N LEU A 239 3.48 -13.29 0.43
CA LEU A 239 4.07 -14.26 -0.47
C LEU A 239 5.08 -15.20 0.22
N SER A 240 5.23 -15.12 1.55
CA SER A 240 6.23 -15.88 2.28
C SER A 240 5.86 -17.35 2.43
N SER A 241 6.86 -18.22 2.27
CA SER A 241 6.79 -19.63 2.63
C SER A 241 6.89 -19.87 4.15
N ASP A 242 7.46 -18.92 4.91
CA ASP A 242 7.62 -19.00 6.36
C ASP A 242 6.27 -18.81 7.09
N PRO A 243 5.81 -19.80 7.88
CA PRO A 243 4.60 -19.69 8.68
C PRO A 243 4.60 -18.52 9.68
N ALA A 244 5.76 -18.07 10.14
CA ALA A 244 5.87 -16.92 11.05
C ALA A 244 5.43 -15.62 10.36
N TRP A 245 5.73 -15.47 9.08
CA TRP A 245 5.48 -14.27 8.28
C TRP A 245 4.34 -14.40 7.28
N ARG A 246 3.53 -15.45 7.42
CA ARG A 246 2.41 -15.78 6.52
C ARG A 246 1.41 -14.64 6.36
N TYR A 247 1.17 -13.84 7.40
CA TYR A 247 0.08 -12.86 7.41
C TYR A 247 0.56 -11.42 7.28
N ILE A 248 -0.18 -10.65 6.49
CA ILE A 248 0.10 -9.24 6.18
C ILE A 248 0.10 -8.39 7.46
N ASN A 249 -0.89 -8.56 8.34
CA ASN A 249 -0.95 -7.78 9.59
C ASN A 249 0.21 -8.08 10.53
N VAL A 250 0.75 -9.31 10.53
CA VAL A 250 1.90 -9.67 11.35
C VAL A 250 3.14 -8.94 10.83
N ARG A 251 3.46 -9.06 9.54
CA ARG A 251 4.59 -8.33 8.95
C ARG A 251 4.46 -6.82 9.17
N ARG A 252 3.30 -6.25 8.87
CA ARG A 252 3.08 -4.80 9.01
C ARG A 252 3.15 -4.32 10.46
N LEU A 253 2.72 -5.14 11.43
CA LEU A 253 2.88 -4.82 12.85
C LEU A 253 4.36 -4.75 13.25
N PHE A 254 5.19 -5.68 12.78
CA PHE A 254 6.63 -5.63 13.04
C PHE A 254 7.27 -4.39 12.41
N ASN A 255 6.98 -4.09 11.13
CA ASN A 255 7.47 -2.87 10.49
C ASN A 255 7.08 -1.60 11.27
N TYR A 256 5.81 -1.53 11.73
CA TYR A 256 5.33 -0.41 12.53
C TYR A 256 6.06 -0.28 13.88
N VAL A 257 6.28 -1.40 14.58
CA VAL A 257 6.97 -1.41 15.88
C VAL A 257 8.44 -1.04 15.71
N GLU A 258 9.13 -1.63 14.73
CA GLU A 258 10.54 -1.35 14.44
C GLU A 258 10.74 0.13 14.10
N LYS A 259 9.95 0.68 13.17
CA LYS A 259 10.06 2.09 12.78
C LYS A 259 9.69 3.05 13.92
N SER A 260 8.69 2.71 14.73
CA SER A 260 8.30 3.52 15.89
C SER A 260 9.38 3.55 16.97
N ILE A 261 10.05 2.42 17.21
CA ILE A 261 11.16 2.33 18.16
C ILE A 261 12.35 3.11 17.61
N GLU A 262 12.73 2.90 16.35
CA GLU A 262 13.81 3.65 15.69
C GLU A 262 13.61 5.16 15.87
N ASN A 263 12.43 5.68 15.51
CA ASN A 263 12.09 7.10 15.63
C ASN A 263 12.08 7.58 17.09
N GLY A 264 11.55 6.77 18.01
CA GLY A 264 11.46 7.10 19.44
C GLY A 264 12.78 7.04 20.20
N THR A 265 13.78 6.30 19.69
CA THR A 265 15.07 6.09 20.37
C THR A 265 16.26 6.79 19.70
N GLN A 266 16.02 7.73 18.76
CA GLN A 266 17.12 8.49 18.13
C GLN A 266 18.02 9.21 19.13
N TRP A 267 17.49 9.64 20.27
CA TRP A 267 18.23 10.29 21.35
C TRP A 267 19.31 9.41 22.00
N VAL A 268 19.26 8.08 21.81
CA VAL A 268 20.21 7.12 22.40
C VAL A 268 21.59 7.21 21.75
N VAL A 269 21.65 7.67 20.50
CA VAL A 269 22.90 7.75 19.74
C VAL A 269 23.81 8.80 20.39
N PHE A 270 25.09 8.44 20.58
CA PHE A 270 26.12 9.24 21.28
C PHE A 270 25.91 9.47 22.79
N GLU A 271 24.92 8.83 23.42
CA GLU A 271 24.82 8.84 24.88
C GLU A 271 25.88 7.92 25.53
N PRO A 272 26.31 8.21 26.77
CA PRO A 272 27.26 7.35 27.48
C PRO A 272 26.71 5.92 27.68
N ASN A 273 27.37 4.92 27.07
CA ASN A 273 26.96 3.51 27.12
C ASN A 273 27.18 2.88 28.52
N ASN A 274 26.21 3.11 29.40
CA ASN A 274 26.19 2.67 30.79
C ASN A 274 24.83 2.11 31.20
N ARG A 275 24.76 1.49 32.39
CA ARG A 275 23.53 0.87 32.91
C ARG A 275 22.35 1.85 33.08
N LYS A 276 22.60 3.16 33.24
CA LYS A 276 21.53 4.17 33.31
C LYS A 276 20.88 4.35 31.95
N LEU A 277 21.67 4.38 30.87
CA LEU A 277 21.15 4.41 29.51
C LEU A 277 20.30 3.17 29.23
N TRP A 278 20.81 1.98 29.56
CA TRP A 278 20.11 0.71 29.33
C TRP A 278 18.75 0.67 30.04
N ALA A 279 18.71 1.08 31.31
CA ALA A 279 17.46 1.18 32.08
C ALA A 279 16.48 2.18 31.46
N ARG A 280 16.98 3.31 30.93
CA ARG A 280 16.16 4.32 30.27
C ARG A 280 15.54 3.78 28.98
N VAL A 281 16.34 3.17 28.12
CA VAL A 281 15.86 2.57 26.86
C VAL A 281 14.87 1.45 27.14
N ASN A 282 15.18 0.54 28.07
CA ASN A 282 14.29 -0.55 28.41
C ASN A 282 12.93 -0.03 28.92
N ARG A 283 12.94 0.99 29.79
CA ARG A 283 11.70 1.61 30.29
C ARG A 283 10.88 2.25 29.16
N ASP A 284 11.51 3.00 28.27
CA ASP A 284 10.81 3.77 27.23
C ASP A 284 10.23 2.82 26.16
N VAL A 285 11.02 1.85 25.68
CA VAL A 285 10.57 0.80 24.74
C VAL A 285 9.48 -0.07 25.36
N SER A 286 9.66 -0.52 26.61
CA SER A 286 8.63 -1.28 27.32
C SER A 286 7.34 -0.50 27.49
N SER A 287 7.42 0.82 27.69
CA SER A 287 6.22 1.66 27.82
C SER A 287 5.46 1.77 26.50
N PHE A 288 6.18 1.90 25.37
CA PHE A 288 5.58 1.83 24.04
C PHE A 288 4.90 0.48 23.78
N LEU A 289 5.60 -0.64 24.01
CA LEU A 289 5.05 -1.97 23.78
C LEU A 289 3.85 -2.30 24.69
N ARG A 290 3.79 -1.73 25.90
CA ARG A 290 2.57 -1.80 26.73
C ARG A 290 1.38 -1.11 26.08
N MET A 291 1.57 0.00 25.39
CA MET A 291 0.48 0.66 24.65
C MET A 291 0.02 -0.22 23.49
N VAL A 292 0.96 -0.73 22.69
CA VAL A 292 0.68 -1.66 21.58
C VAL A 292 -0.07 -2.91 22.06
N TRP A 293 0.31 -3.48 23.20
CA TRP A 293 -0.43 -4.59 23.82
C TRP A 293 -1.84 -4.19 24.28
N ARG A 294 -1.99 -3.04 24.95
CA ARG A 294 -3.30 -2.54 25.40
C ARG A 294 -4.27 -2.26 24.24
N ASP A 295 -3.73 -1.90 23.07
CA ASP A 295 -4.51 -1.72 21.84
C ASP A 295 -4.90 -3.06 21.18
N GLY A 296 -4.53 -4.20 21.78
CA GLY A 296 -4.90 -5.53 21.34
C GLY A 296 -4.04 -6.10 20.20
N ALA A 297 -2.90 -5.47 19.91
CA ALA A 297 -2.02 -5.92 18.83
C ALA A 297 -1.15 -7.12 19.22
N LEU A 298 -0.86 -7.28 20.51
CA LEU A 298 -0.04 -8.37 21.05
C LEU A 298 -0.90 -9.36 21.84
N PHE A 299 -0.60 -10.65 21.72
CA PHE A 299 -1.28 -11.74 22.39
C PHE A 299 -0.68 -11.99 23.77
N GLY A 300 -1.52 -12.17 24.79
CA GLY A 300 -1.09 -12.46 26.15
C GLY A 300 -2.01 -11.81 27.17
N SER A 301 -2.20 -12.48 28.31
CA SER A 301 -3.03 -11.97 29.41
C SER A 301 -2.29 -10.94 30.27
N ALA A 302 -0.95 -10.96 30.22
CA ALA A 302 -0.07 -10.01 30.87
C ALA A 302 1.02 -9.50 29.91
N PRO A 303 1.60 -8.30 30.13
CA PRO A 303 2.68 -7.78 29.28
C PRO A 303 3.87 -8.72 29.12
N SER A 304 4.23 -9.48 30.17
CA SER A 304 5.33 -10.43 30.17
C SER A 304 5.12 -11.65 29.27
N GLU A 305 3.86 -11.97 28.92
CA GLU A 305 3.52 -13.00 27.95
C GLU A 305 3.51 -12.45 26.51
N ALA A 306 3.31 -11.13 26.38
CA ALA A 306 3.09 -10.46 25.10
C ALA A 306 4.37 -9.94 24.46
N PHE A 307 5.33 -9.47 25.26
CA PHE A 307 6.62 -9.00 24.78
C PHE A 307 7.69 -9.04 25.87
N TYR A 308 8.95 -8.95 25.45
CA TYR A 308 10.07 -8.69 26.35
C TYR A 308 11.03 -7.68 25.73
N VAL A 309 11.77 -6.97 26.59
CA VAL A 309 12.85 -6.05 26.20
C VAL A 309 14.05 -6.35 27.09
N LYS A 310 15.14 -6.82 26.48
CA LYS A 310 16.39 -7.18 27.15
C LYS A 310 17.50 -6.22 26.72
N CYS A 311 18.11 -5.57 27.70
CA CYS A 311 19.28 -4.70 27.53
C CYS A 311 20.08 -4.76 28.83
N ASP A 312 21.02 -5.71 28.88
CA ASP A 312 21.78 -6.06 30.07
C ASP A 312 23.25 -6.34 29.75
N ASP A 313 24.03 -6.67 30.79
CA ASP A 313 25.45 -6.96 30.67
C ASP A 313 25.73 -8.24 29.84
N GLU A 314 24.76 -9.15 29.69
CA GLU A 314 24.91 -10.35 28.86
C GLU A 314 24.88 -10.01 27.37
N LEU A 315 23.96 -9.14 26.95
CA LEU A 315 23.90 -8.63 25.57
C LEU A 315 24.98 -7.55 25.30
N ASN A 316 25.44 -6.86 26.33
CA ASN A 316 26.38 -5.74 26.23
C ASN A 316 27.63 -5.95 27.09
N PRO A 317 28.45 -6.98 26.80
CA PRO A 317 29.70 -7.20 27.49
C PRO A 317 30.72 -6.10 27.14
N PRO A 318 31.82 -5.93 27.92
CA PRO A 318 32.82 -4.88 27.70
C PRO A 318 33.32 -4.80 26.26
N GLU A 319 33.55 -5.94 25.60
CA GLU A 319 34.05 -6.02 24.24
C GLU A 319 33.09 -5.39 23.21
N SER A 320 31.77 -5.52 23.42
CA SER A 320 30.75 -4.89 22.58
C SER A 320 30.69 -3.38 22.82
N ARG A 321 30.83 -2.97 24.08
CA ARG A 321 30.78 -1.58 24.51
C ARG A 321 31.99 -0.78 24.04
N ASP A 322 33.16 -1.41 24.03
CA ASP A 322 34.41 -0.83 23.53
C ASP A 322 34.35 -0.59 22.00
N LEU A 323 33.52 -1.36 21.29
CA LEU A 323 33.19 -1.13 19.88
C LEU A 323 32.09 -0.05 19.69
N GLY A 324 31.61 0.57 20.77
CA GLY A 324 30.56 1.58 20.74
C GLY A 324 29.16 1.02 20.44
N ARG A 325 28.95 -0.28 20.58
CA ARG A 325 27.66 -0.93 20.27
C ARG A 325 26.77 -1.02 21.50
N LEU A 326 25.47 -0.79 21.29
CA LEU A 326 24.41 -1.07 22.25
C LEU A 326 23.42 -2.03 21.61
N VAL A 327 23.34 -3.25 22.13
CA VAL A 327 22.46 -4.31 21.67
C VAL A 327 21.25 -4.39 22.59
N ILE A 328 20.06 -4.33 21.99
CA ILE A 328 18.77 -4.44 22.67
C ILE A 328 18.00 -5.54 21.96
N GLU A 329 17.59 -6.55 22.70
CA GLU A 329 16.78 -7.65 22.17
C GLU A 329 15.32 -7.42 22.54
N ILE A 330 14.44 -7.48 21.54
CA ILE A 330 13.00 -7.26 21.69
C ILE A 330 12.28 -8.46 21.08
N GLY A 331 11.43 -9.12 21.86
CA GLY A 331 10.55 -10.16 21.37
C GLY A 331 9.09 -9.74 21.48
N LEU A 332 8.29 -10.10 20.47
CA LEU A 332 6.87 -9.76 20.37
C LEU A 332 6.04 -11.00 20.07
N ALA A 333 4.88 -11.14 20.72
CA ALA A 333 3.86 -12.13 20.40
C ALA A 333 2.69 -11.48 19.68
N PRO A 334 2.65 -11.44 18.33
CA PRO A 334 1.59 -10.77 17.59
C PRO A 334 0.28 -11.57 17.62
N VAL A 335 -0.86 -10.88 17.57
CA VAL A 335 -2.16 -11.55 17.34
C VAL A 335 -2.25 -12.04 15.90
N LYS A 336 -2.58 -13.33 15.73
CA LYS A 336 -2.79 -13.96 14.42
C LYS A 336 -4.27 -13.97 14.05
N PRO A 337 -4.64 -13.75 12.77
CA PRO A 337 -6.03 -13.74 12.36
C PRO A 337 -6.65 -15.15 12.41
N ALA A 338 -7.93 -15.22 12.78
CA ALA A 338 -8.73 -16.44 12.68
C ALA A 338 -9.21 -16.63 11.23
N GLU A 339 -8.39 -17.30 10.42
CA GLU A 339 -8.67 -17.53 9.00
C GLU A 339 -9.71 -18.63 8.75
N PHE A 340 -9.71 -19.68 9.56
CA PHE A 340 -10.65 -20.79 9.47
C PHE A 340 -11.43 -20.93 10.78
N VAL A 341 -12.76 -20.93 10.69
CA VAL A 341 -13.67 -21.21 11.81
C VAL A 341 -14.36 -22.54 11.54
N ILE A 342 -14.06 -23.56 12.34
CA ILE A 342 -14.60 -24.92 12.17
C ILE A 342 -15.63 -25.16 13.27
N PHE A 343 -16.92 -25.21 12.88
CA PHE A 343 -17.99 -25.67 13.76
C PHE A 343 -18.12 -27.19 13.65
N ARG A 344 -17.91 -27.91 14.76
CA ARG A 344 -18.16 -29.35 14.85
C ARG A 344 -19.54 -29.56 15.44
N ILE A 345 -20.49 -30.01 14.62
CA ILE A 345 -21.88 -30.26 15.03
C ILE A 345 -22.07 -31.77 15.12
N SER A 346 -22.46 -32.25 16.30
CA SER A 346 -22.79 -33.66 16.55
C SER A 346 -24.20 -33.75 17.11
N GLN A 347 -24.92 -34.82 16.77
CA GLN A 347 -26.16 -35.15 17.45
C GLN A 347 -25.83 -35.56 18.88
N TRP A 348 -26.36 -34.82 19.85
CA TRP A 348 -26.27 -35.16 21.27
C TRP A 348 -27.62 -35.71 21.72
N ALA A 349 -27.62 -36.92 22.28
CA ALA A 349 -28.84 -37.62 22.68
C ALA A 349 -29.52 -37.00 23.93
N GLY A 350 -28.92 -35.95 24.49
CA GLY A 350 -29.37 -35.28 25.70
C GLY A 350 -28.84 -35.97 26.97
N PRO A 351 -29.02 -35.35 28.14
CA PRO A 351 -28.71 -36.00 29.41
C PRO A 351 -29.75 -37.09 29.70
N GLY A 352 -29.34 -38.36 29.80
CA GLY A 352 -30.20 -39.45 30.31
C GLY A 352 -30.59 -40.56 29.32
N SER A 353 -29.99 -40.59 28.12
CA SER A 353 -30.14 -41.70 27.17
C SER A 353 -28.88 -42.58 27.20
N GLU A 354 -28.90 -43.61 28.05
CA GLU A 354 -28.12 -44.84 27.85
C GLU A 354 -28.92 -45.83 26.99
#